data_AF-F7KR86-F1
#
_entry.id   AF-F7KR86-F1
#
_cell.length_a   1.000
_cell.length_b   1.000
_cell.length_c   1.000
_cell.angle_alpha   90.00
_cell.angle_beta   90.00
_cell.angle_gamma   90.00
#
_symmetry.space_group_name_H-M   'P 1'
#
loop_
_entity.id
_entity.type
_entity.pdbx_description
1 polymer ?
#
loop_
_entity_poly.entity_id
_entity_poly.type
_entity_poly.pdbx_seq_one_letter_code
_entity_poly.pdbx_strand_id
1 'polypeptide(L)'
;MKETGHLQFGGDVKVEQFNFAGLGATGNGEPGNSYESVQIGLRAQVQHLKAYASDEELKSECVDNRFKYVTRKCAPYVEWLGIQENPEGKGWAAEAKYGMSIMNSYIKPLL
;
A
#
# COMPACT_ATOMS: atom_id res chain seq x y z
N MET A 1 0.43 -3.39 -10.65
CA MET A 1 0.09 -3.68 -9.23
C MET A 1 1.17 -4.57 -8.65
N LYS A 2 2.05 -4.01 -7.82
CA LYS A 2 3.18 -4.75 -7.24
C LYS A 2 2.72 -5.79 -6.22
N GLU A 3 1.87 -5.37 -5.28
CA GLU A 3 1.45 -6.18 -4.12
C GLU A 3 0.75 -7.51 -4.48
N THR A 4 -0.03 -7.55 -5.56
CA THR A 4 -0.77 -8.75 -5.97
C THR A 4 -0.16 -9.45 -7.19
N GLY A 5 1.02 -9.03 -7.64
CA GLY A 5 1.64 -9.58 -8.84
C GLY A 5 0.78 -9.41 -10.10
N HIS A 6 0.18 -8.23 -10.29
CA HIS A 6 -0.81 -7.98 -11.36
C HIS A 6 -2.06 -8.86 -11.27
N LEU A 7 -2.71 -8.89 -10.09
CA LEU A 7 -3.93 -9.68 -9.83
C LEU A 7 -3.73 -11.20 -9.92
N GLN A 8 -2.50 -11.69 -9.80
CA GLN A 8 -2.21 -13.12 -9.77
C GLN A 8 -2.37 -13.73 -8.38
N PHE A 9 -2.29 -12.92 -7.31
CA PHE A 9 -2.52 -13.33 -5.91
C PHE A 9 -1.65 -14.53 -5.47
N GLY A 10 -0.33 -14.40 -5.56
CA GLY A 10 0.63 -15.45 -5.19
C GLY A 10 1.08 -15.48 -3.72
N GLY A 11 0.51 -14.62 -2.87
CA GLY A 11 0.81 -14.54 -1.44
C GLY A 11 -0.37 -14.99 -0.57
N ASP A 12 -0.42 -14.53 0.68
CA ASP A 12 -1.49 -14.92 1.61
C ASP A 12 -2.85 -14.30 1.28
N VAL A 13 -2.86 -13.17 0.55
CA VAL A 13 -4.08 -12.49 0.13
C VAL A 13 -4.73 -13.22 -1.04
N LYS A 14 -6.03 -13.49 -0.90
CA LYS A 14 -6.88 -14.13 -1.91
C LYS A 14 -7.68 -13.13 -2.73
N VAL A 15 -8.09 -13.54 -3.93
CA VAL A 15 -8.81 -12.67 -4.89
C VAL A 15 -10.14 -12.14 -4.32
N GLU A 16 -10.85 -12.97 -3.56
CA GLU A 16 -12.15 -12.65 -2.96
C GLU A 16 -12.06 -11.62 -1.82
N GLN A 17 -10.87 -11.30 -1.32
CA GLN A 17 -10.70 -10.29 -0.28
C GLN A 17 -10.72 -8.86 -0.83
N PHE A 18 -10.51 -8.69 -2.13
CA PHE A 18 -10.31 -7.37 -2.77
C PHE A 18 -9.25 -6.50 -2.06
N ASN A 19 -8.29 -7.13 -1.37
CA ASN A 19 -7.22 -6.46 -0.65
C ASN A 19 -6.00 -6.28 -1.56
N PHE A 20 -6.10 -5.33 -2.48
CA PHE A 20 -5.08 -5.08 -3.50
C PHE A 20 -3.75 -4.53 -2.99
N ALA A 21 -3.70 -4.21 -1.69
CA ALA A 21 -2.60 -3.55 -1.01
C ALA A 21 -1.93 -4.43 0.07
N GLY A 22 -2.39 -5.69 0.25
CA GLY A 22 -1.83 -6.55 1.30
C GLY A 22 -2.05 -6.03 2.71
N LEU A 23 -3.06 -5.18 2.93
CA LEU A 23 -3.26 -4.50 4.20
C LEU A 23 -3.57 -5.51 5.30
N GLY A 24 -2.70 -5.56 6.31
CA GLY A 24 -2.83 -6.47 7.44
C GLY A 24 -2.38 -7.90 7.18
N ALA A 25 -1.91 -8.25 5.98
CA ALA A 25 -1.24 -9.53 5.75
C ALA A 25 0.14 -9.51 6.44
N THR A 26 0.48 -10.58 7.14
CA THR A 26 1.73 -10.65 7.93
C THR A 26 2.68 -11.76 7.49
N GLY A 27 2.32 -12.56 6.47
CA GLY A 27 3.00 -13.82 6.19
C GLY A 27 2.34 -14.99 6.93
N ASN A 28 2.80 -16.20 6.62
CA ASN A 28 2.46 -17.45 7.31
C ASN A 28 0.97 -17.83 7.25
N GLY A 29 0.28 -17.45 6.17
CA GLY A 29 -1.13 -17.80 5.96
C GLY A 29 -2.13 -16.81 6.58
N GLU A 30 -1.67 -15.70 7.16
CA GLU A 30 -2.55 -14.63 7.64
C GLU A 30 -2.97 -13.72 6.47
N PRO A 31 -4.23 -13.82 6.01
CA PRO A 31 -4.65 -13.24 4.74
C PRO A 31 -4.86 -11.71 4.81
N GLY A 32 -4.84 -11.14 6.02
CA GLY A 32 -5.10 -9.72 6.24
C GLY A 32 -6.56 -9.32 6.05
N ASN A 33 -6.78 -8.04 5.73
CA ASN A 33 -8.11 -7.47 5.60
C ASN A 33 -8.88 -8.01 4.38
N SER A 34 -10.21 -7.92 4.45
CA SER A 34 -11.12 -8.17 3.34
C SER A 34 -12.05 -6.96 3.16
N TYR A 35 -12.43 -6.71 1.92
CA TYR A 35 -13.32 -5.61 1.53
C TYR A 35 -14.54 -6.15 0.80
N GLU A 36 -15.63 -5.38 0.86
CA GLU A 36 -16.95 -5.79 0.37
C GLU A 36 -17.02 -5.86 -1.16
N SER A 37 -16.20 -5.05 -1.82
CA SER A 37 -16.17 -4.94 -3.28
C SER A 37 -14.82 -4.42 -3.75
N VAL A 38 -14.55 -4.60 -5.04
CA VAL A 38 -13.38 -4.02 -5.73
C VAL A 38 -13.27 -2.52 -5.48
N GLN A 39 -14.39 -1.79 -5.50
CA GLN A 39 -14.41 -0.34 -5.27
C GLN A 39 -13.91 0.02 -3.87
N ILE A 40 -14.35 -0.71 -2.84
CA ILE A 40 -13.93 -0.46 -1.46
C ILE A 40 -12.48 -0.86 -1.26
N GLY A 41 -12.03 -1.98 -1.84
CA GLY A 41 -10.63 -2.40 -1.81
C GLY A 41 -9.67 -1.39 -2.43
N LEU A 42 -10.01 -0.85 -3.61
CA LEU A 42 -9.23 0.21 -4.26
C LEU A 42 -9.23 1.49 -3.43
N ARG A 43 -10.37 1.85 -2.82
CA ARG A 43 -10.44 3.02 -1.92
C ARG A 43 -9.52 2.84 -0.72
N ALA A 44 -9.49 1.67 -0.09
CA ALA A 44 -8.60 1.40 1.04
C ALA A 44 -7.12 1.54 0.66
N GLN A 45 -6.73 1.02 -0.51
CA GLN A 45 -5.36 1.19 -1.03
C GLN A 45 -5.00 2.68 -1.24
N VAL A 46 -5.89 3.45 -1.86
CA VAL A 46 -5.66 4.90 -2.10
C VAL A 46 -5.60 5.67 -0.78
N GLN A 47 -6.44 5.32 0.21
CA GLN A 47 -6.40 5.92 1.53
C GLN A 47 -5.07 5.62 2.23
N HIS A 48 -4.58 4.39 2.17
CA HIS A 48 -3.29 4.03 2.75
C HIS A 48 -2.13 4.80 2.07
N LEU A 49 -2.16 4.94 0.74
CA LEU A 49 -1.18 5.77 0.01
C LEU A 49 -1.28 7.25 0.39
N LYS A 50 -2.51 7.79 0.51
CA LYS A 50 -2.71 9.17 0.99
C LYS A 50 -2.16 9.35 2.40
N ALA A 51 -2.17 8.31 3.24
CA ALA A 51 -1.59 8.36 4.57
C ALA A 51 -0.10 8.63 4.59
N TYR A 52 0.62 7.95 3.70
CA TYR A 52 2.04 8.19 3.49
C TYR A 52 2.32 9.55 2.84
N ALA A 53 1.53 9.95 1.84
CA ALA A 53 1.82 11.11 1.02
C ALA A 53 1.37 12.46 1.62
N SER A 54 0.36 12.48 2.50
CA SER A 54 -0.31 13.71 2.91
C SER A 54 -0.95 13.65 4.31
N ASP A 55 -1.02 14.81 4.96
CA ASP A 55 -1.76 15.09 6.19
C ASP A 55 -3.15 15.68 5.95
N GLU A 56 -3.54 15.93 4.69
CA GLU A 56 -4.90 16.35 4.36
C GLU A 56 -5.95 15.31 4.73
N GLU A 57 -7.15 15.79 5.05
CA GLU A 57 -8.31 14.95 5.36
C GLU A 57 -8.73 14.07 4.18
N LEU A 58 -9.38 12.96 4.51
CA LEU A 58 -10.03 12.10 3.52
C LEU A 58 -11.29 12.79 2.99
N LYS A 59 -11.54 12.67 1.68
CA LYS A 59 -12.76 13.19 1.04
C LYS A 59 -13.97 12.25 1.18
N SER A 60 -13.79 11.12 1.84
CA SER A 60 -14.80 10.07 2.00
C SER A 60 -14.51 9.29 3.28
N GLU A 61 -15.47 8.50 3.74
CA GLU A 61 -15.32 7.63 4.89
C GLU A 61 -14.05 6.75 4.80
N CYS A 62 -13.34 6.63 5.91
CA CYS A 62 -12.14 5.80 6.03
C CYS A 62 -12.53 4.32 6.07
N VAL A 63 -12.14 3.57 5.04
CA VAL A 63 -12.36 2.12 4.93
C VAL A 63 -11.06 1.33 5.17
N ASP A 64 -9.92 2.01 5.18
CA ASP A 64 -8.64 1.41 5.57
C ASP A 64 -8.54 1.29 7.10
N ASN A 65 -8.75 0.08 7.63
CA ASN A 65 -8.61 -0.23 9.06
C ASN A 65 -7.18 0.00 9.60
N ARG A 66 -6.18 0.09 8.72
CA ARG A 66 -4.78 0.32 9.08
C ARG A 66 -4.35 1.78 8.97
N PHE A 67 -5.20 2.67 8.46
CA PHE A 67 -4.91 4.08 8.25
C PHE A 67 -4.39 4.78 9.50
N LYS A 68 -4.97 4.44 10.67
CA LYS A 68 -4.60 4.97 11.99
C LYS A 68 -3.19 4.61 12.46
N TYR A 69 -2.56 3.61 11.88
CA TYR A 69 -1.20 3.18 12.26
C TYR A 69 -0.11 3.90 11.47
N VAL A 70 -0.46 4.59 10.39
CA VAL A 70 0.50 5.30 9.54
C VAL A 70 0.80 6.67 10.16
N THR A 71 2.08 6.99 10.35
CA THR A 71 2.46 8.39 10.59
C THR A 71 2.18 9.19 9.33
N ARG A 72 1.29 10.18 9.43
CA ARG A 72 0.86 11.00 8.29
C ARG A 72 2.05 11.69 7.61
N LYS A 73 2.01 11.77 6.27
CA LYS A 73 2.95 12.54 5.44
C LYS A 73 4.43 12.13 5.59
N CYS A 74 4.71 10.92 6.08
CA CYS A 74 6.09 10.47 6.24
C CYS A 74 6.77 10.04 4.93
N ALA A 75 6.03 9.88 3.82
CA ALA A 75 6.58 9.48 2.52
C ALA A 75 5.88 10.23 1.36
N PRO A 76 6.15 11.55 1.19
CA PRO A 76 5.65 12.34 0.06
C PRO A 76 6.24 11.94 -1.30
N TYR A 77 7.35 11.20 -1.33
CA TYR A 77 7.98 10.69 -2.56
C TYR A 77 7.81 9.18 -2.66
N VAL A 78 7.66 8.64 -3.87
CA VAL A 78 7.44 7.20 -4.09
C VAL A 78 8.63 6.38 -3.59
N GLU A 79 9.84 6.88 -3.75
CA GLU A 79 11.08 6.29 -3.24
C GLU A 79 11.03 6.06 -1.73
N TRP A 80 10.34 6.95 -0.99
CA TRP A 80 10.22 6.89 0.47
C TRP A 80 9.12 5.93 0.97
N LEU A 81 8.42 5.25 0.05
CA LEU A 81 7.60 4.10 0.43
C LEU A 81 8.47 2.90 0.86
N GLY A 82 9.75 2.87 0.49
CA GLY A 82 10.73 1.94 1.06
C GLY A 82 11.22 2.43 2.41
N ILE A 83 11.05 1.62 3.46
CA ILE A 83 11.46 1.98 4.84
C ILE A 83 12.96 2.28 4.92
N GLN A 84 13.79 1.56 4.16
CA GLN A 84 15.25 1.71 4.21
C GLN A 84 15.72 3.01 3.57
N GLU A 85 14.99 3.51 2.57
CA GLU A 85 15.34 4.72 1.83
C GLU A 85 14.64 5.98 2.33
N ASN A 86 13.66 5.82 3.21
CA ASN A 86 13.00 6.93 3.86
C ASN A 86 13.87 7.48 5.02
N PRO A 87 14.21 8.77 5.02
CA PRO A 87 14.98 9.39 6.11
C PRO A 87 14.35 9.25 7.51
N GLU A 88 13.03 9.07 7.60
CA GLU A 88 12.33 8.86 8.87
C GLU A 88 12.26 7.39 9.31
N GLY A 89 12.78 6.45 8.50
CA GLY A 89 12.68 5.01 8.77
C GLY A 89 11.23 4.50 8.77
N LYS A 90 10.35 5.15 8.01
CA LYS A 90 8.93 4.80 7.84
C LYS A 90 8.65 4.47 6.38
N GLY A 91 7.55 3.80 6.10
CA GLY A 91 7.21 3.45 4.72
C GLY A 91 6.28 2.26 4.66
N TRP A 92 5.89 1.93 3.43
CA TRP A 92 4.98 0.84 3.13
C TRP A 92 5.63 -0.54 3.34
N ALA A 93 6.86 -0.70 2.89
CA ALA A 93 7.54 -2.00 2.91
C ALA A 93 8.97 -1.91 3.43
N ALA A 94 9.38 -2.99 4.11
CA ALA A 94 10.73 -3.15 4.67
C ALA A 94 11.77 -3.61 3.64
N GLU A 95 11.33 -4.14 2.49
CA GLU A 95 12.22 -4.58 1.41
C GLU A 95 13.10 -3.42 0.93
N ALA A 96 14.41 -3.69 0.82
CA ALA A 96 15.35 -2.71 0.27
C ALA A 96 14.94 -2.32 -1.14
N LYS A 97 15.02 -1.03 -1.46
CA LYS A 97 14.71 -0.48 -2.78
C LYS A 97 13.26 -0.63 -3.21
N TYR A 98 12.34 -0.88 -2.27
CA TYR A 98 10.93 -1.06 -2.58
C TYR A 98 10.36 0.11 -3.39
N GLY A 99 10.51 1.36 -2.90
CA GLY A 99 10.02 2.54 -3.60
C GLY A 99 10.66 2.74 -4.98
N MET A 100 11.97 2.51 -5.10
CA MET A 100 12.67 2.60 -6.39
C MET A 100 12.24 1.53 -7.38
N SER A 101 11.87 0.33 -6.90
CA SER A 101 11.31 -0.70 -7.78
C SER A 101 9.98 -0.24 -8.38
N ILE A 102 9.14 0.48 -7.62
CA ILE A 102 7.89 1.06 -8.14
C ILE A 102 8.22 2.11 -9.20
N MET A 103 9.17 3.01 -8.91
CA MET A 103 9.60 4.04 -9.85
C MET A 103 10.08 3.44 -11.17
N ASN A 104 10.94 2.43 -11.12
CA ASN A 104 11.54 1.82 -12.29
C ASN A 104 10.55 0.95 -13.09
N SER A 105 9.71 0.17 -12.42
CA SER A 105 8.83 -0.78 -13.09
C SER A 105 7.53 -0.17 -13.60
N TYR A 106 7.05 0.93 -12.99
CA TYR A 106 5.70 1.44 -13.28
C TYR A 106 5.64 2.92 -13.63
N ILE A 107 6.51 3.77 -13.07
CA ILE A 107 6.40 5.22 -13.26
C ILE A 107 7.26 5.69 -14.43
N LYS A 108 8.55 5.32 -14.44
CA LYS A 108 9.46 5.67 -15.54
C LYS A 108 8.97 5.21 -16.93
N PRO A 109 8.36 4.02 -17.10
CA PRO A 109 7.84 3.62 -18.41
C PRO A 109 6.65 4.44 -18.93
N LEU A 110 6.04 5.30 -18.09
CA LEU A 110 4.92 6.16 -18.48
C LEU A 110 5.35 7.57 -18.92
N LEU A 111 6.64 7.91 -18.77
CA LEU A 111 7.24 9.18 -19.14
C LEU A 111 7.98 9.07 -20.47
#